data_AF-A0A1G0IY62-F1
#
_entry.id   AF-A0A1G0IY62-F1
#
_cell.length_a   1.000
_cell.length_b   1.000
_cell.length_c   1.000
_cell.angle_alpha   90.00
_cell.angle_beta   90.00
_cell.angle_gamma   90.00
#
_symmetry.space_group_name_H-M   'P 1'
#
loop_
_entity.id
_entity.type
_entity.pdbx_description
1 polymer ?
#
loop_
_entity_poly.entity_id
_entity_poly.type
_entity_poly.pdbx_seq_one_letter_code
_entity_poly.pdbx_strand_id
1 'polypeptide(L)'
;MQLSDFEYNLPPELIAQHPLAVRSASRLLCLNKSTGEIQHRLFSAVIELLTEKDLLVLNNTRVIPARLLGRKATGGQAEVLIERILDAHRVIAKVRASKSPKPGGQLLFGVPPTVGVPPTLAPP
;
A
#
# COMPACT_ATOMS: atom_id res chain seq x y z
N MET A 1 24.85 -12.48 6.28
CA MET A 1 24.07 -12.80 5.06
C MET A 1 24.34 -11.72 4.06
N GLN A 2 24.90 -12.10 2.93
CA GLN A 2 25.16 -11.25 1.78
C GLN A 2 24.02 -11.42 0.77
N LEU A 3 23.81 -10.45 -0.12
CA LEU A 3 22.78 -10.56 -1.16
C LEU A 3 23.00 -11.78 -2.06
N SER A 4 24.26 -12.11 -2.32
CA SER A 4 24.69 -13.26 -3.13
C SER A 4 24.25 -14.62 -2.56
N ASP A 5 23.96 -14.71 -1.26
CA ASP A 5 23.46 -15.94 -0.64
C ASP A 5 22.07 -16.35 -1.16
N PHE A 6 21.39 -15.44 -1.89
CA PHE A 6 20.05 -15.64 -2.45
C PHE A 6 20.04 -15.60 -3.99
N GLU A 7 21.20 -15.59 -4.63
CA GLU A 7 21.30 -15.66 -6.09
C GLU A 7 21.08 -17.09 -6.59
N TYR A 8 20.27 -17.22 -7.63
CA TYR A 8 20.06 -18.49 -8.35
C TYR A 8 19.86 -18.21 -9.83
N ASN A 9 20.21 -19.19 -10.67
CA ASN A 9 19.98 -19.10 -12.10
C ASN A 9 18.48 -19.24 -12.41
N LEU A 10 17.84 -18.16 -12.87
CA LEU A 10 16.46 -18.13 -13.32
C LEU A 10 16.40 -17.79 -14.81
N PRO A 11 16.25 -18.79 -15.69
CA PRO A 11 16.05 -18.56 -17.11
C PRO A 11 14.80 -17.67 -17.35
N PRO A 12 14.89 -16.61 -18.18
CA PRO A 12 13.79 -15.67 -18.41
C PRO A 12 12.49 -16.32 -18.90
N GLU A 13 12.58 -17.40 -19.66
CA GLU A 13 11.46 -18.18 -20.18
C GLU A 13 10.63 -18.87 -19.09
N LEU A 14 11.19 -19.06 -17.88
CA LEU A 14 10.47 -19.60 -16.73
C LEU A 14 9.71 -18.53 -15.94
N ILE A 15 9.85 -17.25 -16.30
CA ILE A 15 9.11 -16.14 -15.71
C ILE A 15 7.77 -16.00 -16.42
N ALA A 16 6.69 -16.36 -15.72
CA ALA A 16 5.34 -16.24 -16.24
C ALA A 16 5.00 -14.77 -16.55
N GLN A 17 4.75 -14.47 -17.83
CA GLN A 17 4.35 -13.12 -18.29
C GLN A 17 2.87 -12.84 -18.05
N HIS A 18 2.04 -13.88 -18.05
CA HIS A 18 0.62 -13.83 -17.81
C HIS A 18 0.19 -14.98 -16.90
N PRO A 19 -0.86 -14.81 -16.08
CA PRO A 19 -1.43 -15.92 -15.32
C PRO A 19 -2.05 -16.96 -16.27
N LEU A 20 -2.18 -18.19 -15.79
CA LEU A 20 -2.99 -19.20 -16.47
C LEU A 20 -4.46 -18.77 -16.55
N ALA A 21 -5.15 -19.16 -17.63
CA ALA A 21 -6.58 -18.89 -17.83
C ALA A 21 -7.44 -19.44 -16.67
N VAL A 22 -7.09 -20.65 -16.20
CA VAL A 22 -7.65 -21.23 -14.98
C VAL A 22 -6.60 -21.14 -13.88
N ARG A 23 -6.74 -20.16 -12.99
CA ARG A 23 -5.73 -19.86 -11.96
C ARG A 23 -5.40 -21.06 -11.06
N SER A 24 -6.40 -21.87 -10.70
CA SER A 24 -6.22 -23.05 -9.84
C SER A 24 -5.43 -24.20 -10.51
N ALA A 25 -5.21 -24.14 -11.82
CA ALA A 25 -4.41 -25.11 -12.56
C ALA A 25 -2.89 -24.84 -12.45
N SER A 26 -2.46 -23.81 -11.70
CA SER A 26 -1.04 -23.56 -11.47
C SER A 26 -0.37 -24.68 -10.67
N ARG A 27 0.93 -24.87 -10.89
CA ARG A 27 1.74 -25.79 -10.09
C ARG A 27 1.87 -25.29 -8.64
N LEU A 28 1.94 -26.22 -7.70
CA LEU A 28 2.21 -25.99 -6.28
C LEU A 28 3.44 -26.81 -5.88
N LEU A 29 4.48 -26.14 -5.37
CA LEU A 29 5.64 -26.79 -4.78
C LEU A 29 5.40 -26.92 -3.28
N CYS A 30 5.36 -28.16 -2.78
CA CYS A 30 5.25 -28.45 -1.36
C CYS A 30 6.65 -28.81 -0.83
N LEU A 31 7.14 -28.04 0.13
CA LEU A 31 8.42 -28.28 0.81
C LEU A 31 8.15 -28.60 2.28
N ASN A 32 8.55 -29.78 2.73
CA ASN A 32 8.57 -30.10 4.15
C ASN A 32 9.78 -29.43 4.80
N LYS A 33 9.55 -28.46 5.68
CA LYS A 33 10.60 -27.69 6.34
C LYS A 33 11.55 -28.56 7.19
N SER A 34 11.04 -29.63 7.81
CA SER A 34 11.82 -30.45 8.73
C SER A 34 12.63 -31.54 8.04
N THR A 35 12.09 -32.15 6.98
CA THR A 35 12.74 -33.25 6.26
C THR A 35 13.44 -32.80 4.97
N GLY A 36 13.11 -31.62 4.44
CA GLY A 36 13.55 -31.18 3.13
C GLY A 36 12.85 -31.88 1.96
N GLU A 37 11.85 -32.73 2.24
CA GLU A 37 11.11 -33.44 1.20
C GLU A 37 10.37 -32.45 0.28
N ILE A 38 10.51 -32.66 -1.02
CA ILE A 38 9.86 -31.86 -2.06
C ILE A 38 8.81 -32.70 -2.76
N GLN A 39 7.61 -32.15 -2.88
CA GLN A 39 6.53 -32.73 -3.68
C GLN A 39 5.98 -31.68 -4.66
N HIS A 40 5.59 -32.14 -5.85
CA HIS A 40 4.93 -31.32 -6.85
C HIS A 40 3.45 -31.68 -6.93
N ARG A 41 2.57 -30.67 -6.82
CA ARG A 41 1.12 -30.80 -6.92
C ARG A 41 0.53 -29.74 -7.85
N LEU A 42 -0.76 -29.81 -8.09
CA LEU A 42 -1.55 -28.69 -8.63
C LEU A 42 -2.12 -27.87 -7.48
N PHE A 43 -2.30 -26.56 -7.69
CA PHE A 43 -2.82 -25.67 -6.65
C PHE A 43 -4.24 -26.04 -6.20
N SER A 44 -5.04 -26.67 -7.07
CA SER A 44 -6.34 -27.23 -6.70
C SER A 44 -6.27 -28.24 -5.55
N ALA A 45 -5.15 -28.93 -5.37
CA ALA A 45 -4.93 -29.89 -4.28
C ALA A 45 -4.56 -29.21 -2.94
N VAL A 46 -4.48 -27.88 -2.87
CA VAL A 46 -4.13 -27.17 -1.63
C VAL A 46 -5.08 -27.47 -0.47
N ILE A 47 -6.35 -27.77 -0.79
CA ILE A 47 -7.36 -28.13 0.21
C ILE A 47 -6.99 -29.41 0.96
N GLU A 48 -6.29 -30.35 0.31
CA GLU A 48 -5.83 -31.61 0.92
C GLU A 48 -4.68 -31.38 1.92
N LEU A 49 -4.03 -30.22 1.88
CA LEU A 49 -2.91 -29.85 2.77
C LEU A 49 -3.37 -29.11 4.02
N LEU A 50 -4.65 -28.78 4.13
CA LEU A 50 -5.23 -28.03 5.23
C LEU A 50 -6.12 -28.94 6.06
N THR A 51 -6.14 -28.68 7.36
CA THR A 51 -7.01 -29.32 8.33
C THR A 51 -8.03 -28.32 8.87
N GLU A 52 -9.09 -28.81 9.52
CA GLU A 52 -10.13 -27.96 10.12
C GLU A 52 -9.60 -27.01 11.21
N LYS A 53 -8.39 -27.25 11.71
CA LYS A 53 -7.75 -26.43 12.75
C LYS A 53 -6.86 -25.32 12.18
N ASP A 54 -6.69 -25.27 10.85
CA ASP A 54 -5.83 -24.27 10.20
C ASP A 54 -6.59 -22.96 9.94
N LEU A 55 -5.86 -21.85 10.05
CA LEU A 55 -6.35 -20.51 9.71
C LEU A 55 -5.67 -20.00 8.44
N LEU A 56 -6.46 -19.84 7.38
CA LEU A 56 -5.98 -19.22 6.15
C LEU A 56 -6.17 -17.70 6.22
N VAL A 57 -5.06 -16.96 6.37
CA VAL A 57 -5.07 -15.50 6.35
C VAL A 57 -4.87 -15.00 4.92
N LEU A 58 -5.93 -14.47 4.32
CA LEU A 58 -5.89 -13.88 2.99
C LEU A 58 -5.66 -12.37 3.07
N ASN A 59 -4.71 -11.86 2.30
CA ASN A 59 -4.54 -10.43 2.15
C ASN A 59 -5.58 -9.88 1.16
N ASN A 60 -6.54 -9.12 1.67
CA ASN A 60 -7.52 -8.40 0.85
C ASN A 60 -7.12 -6.92 0.75
N THR A 61 -6.46 -6.54 -0.35
CA THR A 61 -5.99 -5.17 -0.56
C THR A 61 -7.10 -4.31 -1.20
N ARG A 62 -7.41 -3.17 -0.58
CA ARG A 62 -8.28 -2.14 -1.17
C ARG A 62 -7.47 -0.88 -1.39
N VAL A 63 -7.46 -0.37 -2.62
CA VAL A 63 -6.87 0.93 -2.93
C VAL A 63 -7.88 2.00 -2.55
N ILE A 64 -7.56 2.80 -1.53
CA ILE A 64 -8.32 4.00 -1.19
C ILE A 64 -7.53 5.18 -1.75
N PRO A 65 -8.10 6.02 -2.64
CA PRO A 65 -7.50 7.28 -3.04
C PRO A 65 -7.52 8.22 -1.83
N ALA A 66 -6.47 8.10 -1.02
CA ALA A 66 -6.40 8.62 0.34
C ALA A 66 -5.40 9.77 0.49
N ARG A 67 -4.81 10.23 -0.61
CA ARG A 67 -3.76 11.23 -0.62
C ARG A 67 -4.35 12.62 -0.82
N LEU A 68 -4.19 13.47 0.19
CA LEU A 68 -4.62 14.87 0.18
C LEU A 68 -3.39 15.79 0.24
N LEU A 69 -3.35 16.78 -0.65
CA LEU A 69 -2.36 17.85 -0.63
C LEU A 69 -3.00 19.09 -0.04
N GLY A 70 -2.34 19.69 0.96
CA GLY A 70 -2.85 20.84 1.67
C GLY A 70 -1.77 21.75 2.21
N ARG A 71 -2.18 22.73 3.01
CA ARG A 71 -1.30 23.68 3.68
C ARG A 71 -1.74 23.85 5.12
N LYS A 72 -0.79 24.11 6.00
CA LYS A 72 -1.06 24.60 7.35
C LYS A 72 -1.70 25.98 7.27
N ALA A 73 -2.45 26.38 8.30
CA ALA A 73 -2.92 27.77 8.44
C ALA A 73 -1.76 28.80 8.35
N THR A 74 -0.54 28.40 8.73
CA THR A 74 0.68 29.22 8.63
C THR A 74 1.30 29.27 7.22
N GLY A 75 0.67 28.68 6.20
CA GLY A 75 1.13 28.66 4.80
C GLY A 75 2.07 27.52 4.40
N GLY A 76 2.65 26.79 5.36
CA GLY A 76 3.57 25.67 5.06
C GLY A 76 2.86 24.46 4.46
N GLN A 77 3.49 23.78 3.48
CA GLN A 77 2.90 22.61 2.82
C GLN A 77 2.69 21.43 3.78
N ALA A 78 1.64 20.65 3.53
CA ALA A 78 1.35 19.40 4.22
C ALA A 78 0.78 18.37 3.24
N GLU A 79 1.19 17.12 3.40
CA GLU A 79 0.66 15.97 2.68
C GLU A 79 0.02 15.02 3.70
N VAL A 80 -1.21 14.59 3.43
CA VAL A 80 -1.97 13.70 4.31
C VAL A 80 -2.34 12.44 3.55
N LEU A 81 -2.01 11.28 4.13
CA LEU A 81 -2.38 9.97 3.62
C LEU A 81 -3.37 9.32 4.60
N ILE A 82 -4.63 9.17 4.19
CA ILE A 82 -5.67 8.49 4.96
C ILE A 82 -5.35 6.98 5.02
N GLU A 83 -5.17 6.46 6.22
CA GLU A 83 -4.98 5.03 6.46
C GLU A 83 -6.33 4.33 6.66
N ARG A 84 -7.23 4.95 7.42
CA ARG A 84 -8.50 4.34 7.81
C ARG A 84 -9.58 5.41 8.04
N ILE A 85 -10.76 5.19 7.48
CA ILE A 85 -11.96 5.98 7.82
C ILE A 85 -12.57 5.37 9.08
N LEU A 86 -12.79 6.20 10.10
CA LEU A 86 -13.45 5.78 11.33
C LEU A 86 -14.96 6.03 11.27
N ASP A 87 -15.35 7.19 10.74
CA ASP A 87 -16.74 7.60 10.48
C ASP A 87 -16.79 8.77 9.48
N ALA A 88 -17.95 9.43 9.36
CA ALA A 88 -18.20 10.53 8.41
C ALA A 88 -17.25 11.74 8.55
N HIS A 89 -16.63 11.93 9.73
CA HIS A 89 -15.82 13.11 10.02
C HIS A 89 -14.44 12.79 10.59
N ARG A 90 -14.12 11.52 10.85
CA ARG A 90 -12.86 11.10 11.48
C ARG A 90 -12.13 10.04 10.68
N VAL A 91 -10.81 10.24 10.58
CA VAL A 91 -9.89 9.33 9.90
C VAL A 91 -8.60 9.16 10.70
N ILE A 92 -7.97 8.01 10.57
CA ILE A 92 -6.56 7.81 10.91
C ILE A 92 -5.76 8.16 9.66
N ALA A 93 -4.78 9.06 9.80
CA ALA A 93 -3.96 9.50 8.68
C ALA A 93 -2.51 9.73 9.08
N LYS A 94 -1.60 9.55 8.13
CA LYS A 94 -0.20 9.92 8.23
C LYS A 94 -0.02 11.31 7.63
N VAL A 95 0.55 12.24 8.40
CA VAL A 95 0.77 13.63 7.98
C VAL A 95 2.26 13.87 7.80
N ARG A 96 2.66 14.31 6.60
CA ARG A 96 4.00 14.77 6.30
C ARG A 96 4.00 16.29 6.17
N ALA A 97 4.78 16.98 7.00
CA ALA A 97 5.02 18.43 6.92
C ALA A 97 6.39 18.75 7.53
N SER A 98 7.04 19.84 7.12
CA SER A 98 8.38 20.23 7.66
C SER A 98 8.37 20.43 9.18
N LYS A 99 7.22 20.85 9.72
CA LYS A 99 6.96 20.89 11.16
C LYS A 99 5.55 20.38 11.36
N SER A 100 5.43 19.24 12.03
CA SER A 100 4.17 18.54 12.24
C SER A 100 3.15 19.43 12.95
N PRO A 101 1.87 19.42 12.54
CA PRO A 101 0.81 20.08 13.28
C PRO A 101 0.71 19.54 14.70
N LYS A 102 0.49 20.44 15.66
CA LYS A 102 0.12 20.04 17.04
C LYS A 102 -1.37 19.67 17.08
N PRO A 103 -1.82 18.96 18.14
CA PRO A 103 -3.25 18.80 18.39
C PRO A 103 -4.01 20.13 18.30
N GLY A 104 -5.16 20.12 17.62
CA GLY A 104 -5.94 21.34 17.31
C GLY A 104 -5.45 22.16 16.11
N GLY A 105 -4.32 21.78 15.50
CA GLY A 105 -3.80 22.43 14.30
C GLY A 105 -4.70 22.20 13.07
N GLN A 106 -4.89 23.24 12.27
CA GLN A 106 -5.73 23.19 11.08
C GLN A 106 -4.90 23.00 9.80
N LEU A 107 -5.40 22.12 8.93
CA LEU A 107 -4.91 21.92 7.57
C LEU A 107 -6.00 22.29 6.58
N LEU A 108 -5.63 23.09 5.59
CA LEU A 108 -6.50 23.57 4.52
C LEU A 108 -6.23 22.74 3.25
N PHE A 109 -7.29 22.23 2.64
CA PHE A 109 -7.26 21.44 1.41
C PHE A 109 -8.13 22.12 0.35
N GLY A 110 -7.79 21.96 -0.94
CA GLY A 110 -8.62 22.49 -2.04
C GLY A 110 -8.61 24.02 -2.23
N VAL A 111 -7.76 24.76 -1.51
CA VAL A 111 -7.61 26.21 -1.70
C VAL A 111 -6.71 26.46 -2.93
N PRO A 112 -7.18 27.10 -4.01
CA PRO A 112 -6.30 27.54 -5.09
C PRO A 112 -5.27 28.53 -4.53
N PRO A 113 -4.05 28.63 -5.10
CA PRO A 113 -3.07 29.59 -4.62
C PRO A 113 -3.69 30.99 -4.63
N THR A 114 -3.77 31.64 -3.47
CA THR A 114 -4.09 33.06 -3.37
C THR A 114 -3.03 33.83 -4.14
N VAL A 115 -3.33 34.20 -5.38
CA VAL A 115 -2.59 35.19 -6.14
C VAL A 115 -2.77 36.50 -5.37
N GLY A 116 -1.67 37.08 -4.90
CA GLY A 116 -1.72 38.36 -4.18
C GLY A 116 -2.43 39.40 -5.04
N VAL A 117 -3.51 39.97 -4.51
CA VAL A 117 -4.12 41.16 -5.09
C VAL A 117 -3.07 42.28 -5.01
N PRO A 118 -2.62 42.88 -6.12
CA PRO A 118 -1.71 44.01 -6.04
C PRO A 118 -2.42 45.18 -5.32
N PRO A 119 -1.71 45.97 -4.52
CA PRO A 119 -2.32 47.07 -3.77
C PRO A 119 -2.93 48.07 -4.76
N THR A 120 -4.23 48.29 -4.62
CA THR A 120 -4.96 49.35 -5.32
C THR A 120 -4.30 50.69 -5.01
N LEU A 121 -3.75 51.37 -6.03
CA LEU A 121 -3.32 52.75 -5.91
C LEU A 121 -4.51 53.61 -5.46
N ALA A 122 -4.35 54.34 -4.36
CA ALA A 122 -5.31 55.34 -3.93
C ALA A 122 -5.41 56.47 -4.99
N PRO A 123 -6.62 56.99 -5.27
CA PRO A 123 -6.78 58.10 -6.21
C PRO A 123 -6.27 59.43 -5.60
N PRO A 124 -5.96 60.43 -6.44
CA PRO A 124 -5.29 61.68 -6.05
C PRO A 124 -6.13 62.59 -5.15
#